data_AF-A0A8C7JKL8-F1
#
_entry.id   AF-A0A8C7JKL8-F1
#
_cell.length_a   1.000
_cell.length_b   1.000
_cell.length_c   1.000
_cell.angle_alpha   90.00
_cell.angle_beta   90.00
_cell.angle_gamma   90.00
#
_symmetry.space_group_name_H-M   'P 1'
#
loop_
_entity.id
_entity.type
_entity.pdbx_description
1 polymer ?
#
loop_
_entity_poly.entity_id
_entity_poly.type
_entity_poly.pdbx_seq_one_letter_code
_entity_poly.pdbx_strand_id
1 'polypeptide(L)'
;LSNQILKWALTVAHCFEGGVESIIVHPRYNRAVVDYDISVVELDREVEVTSYVRPVCLPGNGQLPQPDTYCYITGWGHMGNRSEFDTYGQSQVTEKQSHFSSQRVESQKSEIEIE
;
A
#
# COMPACT_ATOMS: atom_id res chain seq x y z
N LEU A 1 9.41 -27.34 6.34
CA LEU A 1 9.37 -26.10 5.54
C LEU A 1 7.93 -25.63 5.58
N SER A 2 7.62 -24.66 6.43
CA SER A 2 6.25 -24.15 6.57
C SER A 2 5.92 -23.39 5.29
N ASN A 3 4.88 -23.79 4.56
CA ASN A 3 4.33 -22.95 3.51
C ASN A 3 3.84 -21.67 4.20
N GLN A 4 4.44 -20.54 3.85
CA GLN A 4 4.03 -19.26 4.42
C GLN A 4 2.75 -18.81 3.69
N ILE A 5 1.74 -18.45 4.47
CA ILE A 5 0.44 -18.03 3.99
C ILE A 5 0.22 -16.58 4.42
N LEU A 6 -0.31 -15.78 3.51
CA LEU A 6 -0.67 -14.39 3.75
C LEU A 6 -2.18 -14.29 3.96
N LYS A 7 -2.56 -13.60 5.04
CA LYS A 7 -3.97 -13.33 5.40
C LYS A 7 -4.29 -11.83 5.41
N TRP A 8 -3.27 -10.99 5.45
CA TRP A 8 -3.42 -9.54 5.66
C TRP A 8 -2.71 -8.75 4.57
N ALA A 9 -3.27 -7.60 4.21
CA ALA A 9 -2.64 -6.62 3.32
C ALA A 9 -2.80 -5.19 3.88
N LEU A 10 -1.85 -4.31 3.56
CA LEU A 10 -1.91 -2.90 3.91
C LEU A 10 -2.48 -2.09 2.74
N THR A 11 -3.39 -1.17 3.02
CA THR A 11 -3.98 -0.25 2.05
C THR A 11 -4.23 1.13 2.67
N VAL A 12 -4.78 2.07 1.91
CA VAL A 12 -5.17 3.40 2.39
C VAL A 12 -6.61 3.41 2.87
N ALA A 13 -6.92 4.23 3.87
CA ALA A 13 -8.22 4.24 4.54
C ALA A 13 -9.38 4.69 3.64
N HIS A 14 -9.08 5.42 2.56
CA HIS A 14 -10.08 6.02 1.69
C HIS A 14 -10.42 5.23 0.41
N CYS A 15 -9.86 4.02 0.20
CA CYS A 15 -9.92 3.33 -1.11
C CYS A 15 -10.79 2.06 -1.16
N PHE A 16 -11.79 1.89 -0.30
CA PHE A 16 -12.51 0.60 -0.25
C PHE A 16 -13.96 0.61 -0.75
N GLU A 17 -14.24 -0.28 -1.71
CA GLU A 17 -15.57 -0.75 -2.10
C GLU A 17 -15.54 -2.29 -2.32
N GLY A 18 -15.90 -3.06 -1.28
CA GLY A 18 -16.21 -4.50 -1.34
C GLY A 18 -15.05 -5.50 -1.59
N GLY A 19 -15.29 -6.78 -1.27
CA GLY A 19 -14.42 -7.90 -1.69
C GLY A 19 -13.28 -8.32 -0.74
N VAL A 20 -13.43 -8.11 0.58
CA VAL A 20 -12.49 -8.60 1.62
C VAL A 20 -13.27 -9.09 2.84
N GLU A 21 -12.64 -9.83 3.75
CA GLU A 21 -13.29 -10.36 4.96
C GLU A 21 -13.57 -9.22 5.95
N SER A 22 -12.54 -8.44 6.30
CA SER A 22 -12.64 -7.36 7.28
C SER A 22 -11.65 -6.24 6.99
N ILE A 23 -11.94 -5.05 7.54
CA ILE A 23 -11.11 -3.85 7.37
C ILE A 23 -10.93 -3.18 8.72
N ILE A 24 -9.67 -2.91 9.05
CA ILE A 24 -9.25 -2.19 10.23
C ILE A 24 -8.66 -0.86 9.76
N VAL A 25 -9.44 0.22 9.91
CA VAL A 25 -8.99 1.59 9.60
C VAL A 25 -8.20 2.13 10.79
N HIS A 26 -7.14 2.92 10.53
CA HIS A 26 -6.40 3.57 11.61
C HIS A 26 -7.36 4.37 12.52
N PRO A 27 -7.33 4.18 13.85
CA PRO A 27 -8.32 4.79 14.77
C PRO A 27 -8.30 6.33 14.75
N ARG A 28 -7.16 6.90 14.35
CA ARG A 28 -6.95 8.35 14.18
C ARG A 28 -7.18 8.87 12.76
N TYR A 29 -7.69 8.06 11.83
CA TYR A 29 -7.98 8.50 10.47
C TYR A 29 -8.94 9.69 10.48
N ASN A 30 -8.53 10.78 9.84
CA ASN A 30 -9.36 11.98 9.71
C ASN A 30 -9.56 12.32 8.23
N ARG A 31 -10.77 12.02 7.72
CA ARG A 31 -11.16 12.27 6.34
C ARG A 31 -11.09 13.74 5.91
N ALA A 32 -11.28 14.68 6.84
CA ALA A 32 -11.30 16.11 6.50
C ALA A 32 -9.91 16.65 6.12
N VAL A 33 -8.86 16.09 6.73
CA VAL A 33 -7.46 16.50 6.50
C VAL A 33 -6.61 15.39 5.86
N VAL A 34 -7.19 14.21 5.63
CA VAL A 34 -6.53 13.01 5.11
C VAL A 34 -5.29 12.64 5.95
N ASP A 35 -5.42 12.79 7.26
CA ASP A 35 -4.39 12.38 8.21
C ASP A 35 -4.65 10.93 8.67
N TYR A 36 -3.57 10.19 8.95
CA TYR A 36 -3.60 8.75 9.25
C TYR A 36 -4.32 7.91 8.19
N ASP A 37 -4.01 8.17 6.92
CA ASP A 37 -4.64 7.53 5.75
C ASP A 37 -4.07 6.13 5.46
N ILE A 38 -4.31 5.23 6.39
CA ILE A 38 -3.79 3.86 6.38
C ILE A 38 -4.83 2.91 6.99
N SER A 39 -4.89 1.70 6.45
CA SER A 39 -5.76 0.62 6.93
C SER A 39 -5.15 -0.74 6.63
N VAL A 40 -5.59 -1.74 7.38
CA VAL A 40 -5.24 -3.14 7.19
C VAL A 40 -6.49 -3.88 6.76
N VAL A 41 -6.35 -4.77 5.78
CA VAL A 41 -7.43 -5.61 5.28
C VAL A 41 -7.13 -7.07 5.53
N GLU A 42 -8.14 -7.80 6.00
CA GLU A 42 -8.15 -9.25 6.09
C GLU A 42 -8.70 -9.82 4.77
N LEU A 43 -7.94 -10.70 4.14
CA LEU A 43 -8.35 -11.31 2.88
C LEU A 43 -9.46 -12.35 3.11
N ASP A 44 -10.40 -12.45 2.18
CA ASP A 44 -11.45 -13.49 2.17
C ASP A 44 -10.87 -14.90 2.11
N ARG A 45 -9.66 -15.01 1.54
CA ARG A 45 -8.91 -16.24 1.36
C ARG A 45 -7.44 -16.04 1.64
N GLU A 46 -6.87 -17.07 2.26
CA GLU A 46 -5.45 -17.24 2.43
C GLU A 46 -4.72 -17.31 1.08
N VAL A 47 -3.60 -16.58 0.97
CA VAL A 47 -2.79 -16.53 -0.24
C VAL A 47 -1.44 -17.18 0.01
N GLU A 48 -1.08 -18.17 -0.80
CA GLU A 48 0.21 -18.83 -0.71
C GLU A 48 1.34 -17.93 -1.21
N VAL A 49 2.46 -17.93 -0.49
CA VAL A 49 3.68 -17.28 -0.93
C VAL A 49 4.29 -18.06 -2.11
N THR A 50 4.59 -17.35 -3.20
CA THR A 50 5.15 -17.93 -4.43
C THR A 50 6.37 -17.12 -4.92
N SER A 51 6.85 -17.42 -6.13
CA SER A 51 7.83 -16.55 -6.81
C SER A 51 7.25 -15.20 -7.23
N TYR A 52 5.92 -15.09 -7.36
CA TYR A 52 5.23 -13.88 -7.82
C TYR A 52 4.51 -13.13 -6.70
N VAL A 53 4.22 -13.82 -5.59
CA VAL A 53 3.50 -13.25 -4.44
C VAL A 53 4.37 -13.39 -3.19
N ARG A 54 4.80 -12.25 -2.63
CA ARG A 54 5.65 -12.20 -1.44
C ARG A 54 5.32 -10.97 -0.59
N PRO A 55 5.45 -11.05 0.74
CA PRO A 55 5.31 -9.89 1.60
C PRO A 55 6.45 -8.89 1.37
N VAL A 56 6.17 -7.62 1.62
CA VAL A 56 7.17 -6.55 1.66
C VAL A 56 7.60 -6.29 3.10
N CYS A 57 8.86 -5.94 3.33
CA CYS A 57 9.34 -5.56 4.65
C CYS A 57 8.78 -4.19 5.05
N LEU A 58 8.27 -4.09 6.27
CA LEU A 58 7.99 -2.80 6.88
C LEU A 58 9.30 -2.19 7.42
N PRO A 59 9.49 -0.86 7.34
CA PRO A 59 10.59 -0.20 8.01
C PRO A 59 10.46 -0.39 9.53
N GLY A 60 11.60 -0.46 10.23
CA GLY A 60 11.61 -0.45 11.69
C GLY A 60 11.05 0.86 12.27
N ASN A 61 10.72 0.84 13.57
CA ASN A 61 10.27 2.04 14.28
C ASN A 61 11.34 3.14 14.20
N GLY A 62 10.95 4.34 13.77
CA GLY A 62 11.86 5.48 13.58
C GLY A 62 12.86 5.31 12.42
N GLN A 63 12.71 4.27 11.60
CA GLN A 63 13.55 4.08 10.42
C GLN A 63 13.02 4.94 9.27
N LEU A 64 13.65 6.10 9.08
CA LEU A 64 13.41 6.97 7.95
C LEU A 64 14.37 6.68 6.79
N PRO A 65 13.89 6.66 5.54
CA PRO A 65 14.79 6.76 4.41
C PRO A 65 15.45 8.15 4.41
N GLN A 66 16.69 8.22 3.89
CA GLN A 66 17.39 9.48 3.80
C GLN A 66 16.67 10.42 2.83
N PRO A 67 16.66 11.75 3.08
CA PRO A 67 16.25 12.71 2.07
C PRO A 67 16.95 12.42 0.74
N ASP A 68 16.26 12.68 -0.36
CA ASP A 68 16.80 12.52 -1.71
C ASP A 68 17.10 11.07 -2.11
N THR A 69 16.63 10.11 -1.32
CA THR A 69 16.63 8.70 -1.70
C THR A 69 15.62 8.46 -2.82
N TYR A 70 16.08 7.80 -3.88
CA TYR A 70 15.21 7.32 -4.95
C TYR A 70 14.32 6.18 -4.46
N CYS A 71 13.02 6.29 -4.71
CA CYS A 71 12.03 5.27 -4.41
C CYS A 71 11.27 4.86 -5.66
N TYR A 72 10.75 3.63 -5.66
CA TYR A 72 9.91 3.11 -6.72
C TYR A 72 8.45 3.10 -6.28
N ILE A 73 7.56 3.56 -7.16
CA ILE A 73 6.11 3.50 -6.98
C ILE A 73 5.55 2.69 -8.15
N THR A 74 4.79 1.65 -7.84
CA THR A 74 4.13 0.80 -8.84
C THR A 74 2.61 0.86 -8.69
N GLY A 75 1.88 0.77 -9.82
CA GLY A 75 0.43 0.72 -9.81
C GLY A 75 -0.19 0.80 -11.20
N TRP A 76 -1.53 0.73 -11.24
CA TRP A 76 -2.35 0.78 -12.46
C TRP A 76 -3.14 2.09 -12.62
N GLY A 77 -2.79 3.13 -11.85
CA GLY A 77 -3.50 4.41 -11.85
C GLY A 77 -3.36 5.18 -13.18
N HIS A 78 -4.26 6.14 -13.39
CA HIS A 78 -4.27 6.98 -14.59
C HIS A 78 -2.97 7.78 -14.75
N MET A 79 -2.35 7.72 -15.94
CA MET A 79 -1.05 8.34 -16.22
C MET A 79 -1.11 9.77 -16.77
N GLY A 80 -2.31 10.34 -16.89
CA GLY A 80 -2.53 11.64 -17.55
C GLY A 80 -2.61 11.52 -19.07
N ASN A 81 -3.11 12.58 -19.69
CA ASN A 81 -3.27 12.76 -21.13
C ASN A 81 -1.91 12.99 -21.83
N ARG A 82 -1.16 11.91 -22.05
CA ARG A 82 -0.04 11.87 -23.00
C ARG A 82 -0.36 10.85 -24.10
N SER A 83 -1.06 11.34 -25.13
CA SER A 83 -1.19 10.84 -26.52
C SER A 83 -1.30 9.32 -26.77
N GLU A 84 -2.47 8.93 -27.30
CA GLU A 84 -2.71 7.84 -28.26
C GLU A 84 -2.20 6.44 -27.86
N PHE A 85 -2.54 6.02 -26.65
CA PHE A 85 -2.66 4.58 -26.33
C PHE A 85 -4.00 4.33 -25.61
N ASP A 86 -5.08 4.84 -26.20
CA ASP A 86 -6.42 4.33 -25.94
C ASP A 86 -6.61 3.08 -26.80
N THR A 87 -6.27 1.93 -26.25
CA THR A 87 -6.89 0.68 -26.68
C THR A 87 -7.26 -0.10 -25.42
N TYR A 88 -8.54 0.00 -25.09
CA TYR A 88 -9.36 -0.99 -24.37
C TYR A 88 -8.57 -2.05 -23.58
N GLY A 89 -8.48 -1.85 -22.26
CA GLY A 89 -8.33 -2.96 -21.32
C GLY A 89 -6.92 -3.41 -20.96
N GLN A 90 -5.86 -2.68 -21.31
CA GLN A 90 -4.52 -2.99 -20.78
C GLN A 90 -4.20 -2.15 -19.54
N SER A 91 -4.47 -2.71 -18.36
CA SER A 91 -3.91 -2.22 -17.11
C SER A 91 -2.39 -2.50 -17.10
N GLN A 92 -1.57 -1.54 -17.56
CA GLN A 92 -0.11 -1.68 -17.48
C GLN A 92 0.38 -1.27 -16.09
N VAL A 93 1.15 -2.14 -15.45
CA VAL A 93 1.91 -1.79 -14.24
C VAL A 93 3.00 -0.81 -14.65
N THR A 94 2.98 0.40 -14.08
CA THR A 94 4.02 1.39 -14.32
C THR A 94 4.88 1.54 -13.08
N GLU A 95 6.20 1.48 -13.25
CA GLU A 95 7.17 1.83 -12.21
C GLU A 95 7.64 3.27 -12.42
N LYS A 96 7.41 4.14 -11.42
CA LYS A 96 7.91 5.51 -11.44
C LYS A 96 8.93 5.72 -10.33
N GLN A 97 10.06 6.30 -10.69
CA GLN A 97 11.05 6.77 -9.74
C GLN A 97 10.61 8.13 -9.20
N SER A 98 10.55 8.26 -7.87
CA SER A 98 10.17 9.50 -7.19
C SER A 98 11.18 9.84 -6.08
N HIS A 99 11.24 11.12 -5.75
CA HIS A 99 12.08 11.65 -4.69
C HIS A 99 11.32 11.66 -3.36
N PHE A 100 11.90 11.05 -2.33
CA PHE A 100 11.27 11.01 -1.01
C PHE A 100 11.48 12.32 -0.23
N SER A 101 10.40 12.94 0.23
CA SER A 101 10.43 14.06 1.18
C SER A 101 10.04 13.54 2.57
N SER A 102 10.97 13.62 3.52
CA SER A 102 10.97 12.86 4.79
C SER A 102 9.81 13.12 5.77
N GLN A 103 8.90 14.05 5.50
CA GLN A 103 8.12 14.70 6.56
C GLN A 103 6.79 14.03 6.98
N ARG A 104 6.38 12.85 6.47
CA ARG A 104 5.00 12.35 6.73
C ARG A 104 4.84 10.87 7.15
N VAL A 105 5.85 10.01 7.04
CA VAL A 105 5.64 8.55 7.14
C VAL A 105 5.71 7.99 8.58
N GLU A 106 6.37 8.68 9.52
CA GLU A 106 6.61 8.14 10.87
C GLU A 106 5.37 8.10 11.77
N SER A 107 4.44 9.05 11.61
CA SER A 107 3.38 9.25 12.60
C SER A 107 2.24 8.23 12.52
N GLN A 108 2.17 7.40 11.47
CA GLN A 108 0.95 6.65 11.12
C GLN A 108 1.04 5.12 11.30
N LYS A 109 2.21 4.57 11.66
CA LYS A 109 2.44 3.11 11.71
C LYS A 109 2.29 2.47 13.08
N SER A 110 2.40 3.22 14.17
CA SER A 110 2.62 2.66 15.50
C SER A 110 1.35 2.24 16.26
N GLU A 111 0.15 2.40 15.68
CA GLU A 111 -1.11 2.24 16.44
C GLU A 111 -2.11 1.25 15.82
N ILE A 112 -1.76 0.51 14.76
CA ILE A 112 -2.60 -0.59 14.27
C ILE A 112 -2.05 -1.89 14.87
N GLU A 113 -2.60 -2.29 16.01
CA GLU A 113 -2.37 -3.62 16.58
C GLU A 113 -3.23 -4.62 15.81
N ILE A 114 -2.58 -5.51 15.05
CA ILE A 114 -3.20 -6.67 14.43
C ILE A 114 -2.95 -7.84 15.40
N GLU A 115 -3.98 -8.23 16.15
CA GLU A 115 -3.95 -9.42 17.03
C GLU A 115 -3.93 -10.74 16.23
#